data_AF-A0AA87W3F7-F1
#
_entry.id   AF-A0AA87W3F7-F1
#
_cell.length_a   1.000
_cell.length_b   1.000
_cell.length_c   1.000
_cell.angle_alpha   90.00
_cell.angle_beta   90.00
_cell.angle_gamma   90.00
#
_symmetry.space_group_name_H-M   'P 1'
#
loop_
_entity.id
_entity.type
_entity.pdbx_description
1 polymer ?
#
loop_
_entity_poly.entity_id
_entity_poly.type
_entity_poly.pdbx_seq_one_letter_code
_entity_poly.pdbx_strand_id
1 'polypeptide(L)'
;MFWRDTLIDSAMFREWIVNVGQRPAPARLAHVMIELRERLRLIGRVEGDSFEMPLTQEQIGEALGITAVHANRVIKQVRQEGIVEFNRGRVTVLDERKFQELADFDGRYLHQSPTL
;
A
#
# COMPACT_ATOMS: atom_id res chain seq x y z
N MET A 1 -29.11 -7.19 -10.31
CA MET A 1 -28.13 -6.35 -9.58
C MET A 1 -27.12 -7.17 -8.76
N PHE A 2 -27.37 -8.46 -8.47
CA PHE A 2 -26.45 -9.33 -7.69
C PHE A 2 -25.14 -9.71 -8.43
N TRP A 3 -25.21 -9.92 -9.75
CA TRP A 3 -24.07 -10.42 -10.53
C TRP A 3 -22.92 -9.41 -10.70
N ARG A 4 -23.23 -8.11 -10.60
CA ARG A 4 -22.23 -7.05 -10.77
C ARG A 4 -21.35 -6.93 -9.52
N ASP A 5 -21.95 -7.08 -8.33
CA ASP A 5 -21.22 -7.11 -7.07
C ASP A 5 -20.34 -8.36 -6.96
N THR A 6 -20.85 -9.55 -7.34
CA THR A 6 -20.02 -10.78 -7.36
C THR A 6 -18.87 -10.72 -8.37
N LEU A 7 -19.05 -10.04 -9.50
CA LEU A 7 -17.98 -9.86 -10.50
C LEU A 7 -16.93 -8.85 -10.03
N ILE A 8 -17.33 -7.77 -9.35
CA ILE A 8 -16.40 -6.80 -8.74
C ILE A 8 -15.65 -7.45 -7.58
N ASP A 9 -16.34 -8.19 -6.71
CA ASP A 9 -15.71 -8.92 -5.61
C ASP A 9 -14.74 -9.98 -6.13
N SER A 10 -15.12 -10.77 -7.13
CA SER A 10 -14.21 -11.75 -7.72
C SER A 10 -13.04 -11.13 -8.47
N ALA A 11 -13.21 -9.95 -9.07
CA ALA A 11 -12.10 -9.17 -9.61
C ALA A 11 -11.16 -8.66 -8.50
N MET A 12 -11.70 -8.06 -7.43
CA MET A 12 -10.93 -7.62 -6.26
C MET A 12 -10.20 -8.79 -5.58
N PHE A 13 -10.88 -9.92 -5.35
CA PHE A 13 -10.28 -11.10 -4.71
C PHE A 13 -9.21 -11.74 -5.60
N ARG A 14 -9.42 -11.82 -6.92
CA ARG A 14 -8.44 -12.35 -7.86
C ARG A 14 -7.24 -11.41 -7.99
N GLU A 15 -7.47 -10.11 -7.94
CA GLU A 15 -6.42 -9.09 -7.87
C GLU A 15 -5.67 -9.14 -6.53
N TRP A 16 -6.35 -9.39 -5.41
CA TRP A 16 -5.73 -9.62 -4.10
C TRP A 16 -4.90 -10.91 -4.09
N ILE A 17 -5.38 -12.01 -4.70
CA ILE A 17 -4.62 -13.26 -4.83
C ILE A 17 -3.38 -13.08 -5.71
N VAL A 18 -3.46 -12.31 -6.79
CA VAL A 18 -2.30 -12.01 -7.65
C VAL A 18 -1.33 -11.05 -6.94
N ASN A 19 -1.84 -10.02 -6.24
CA ASN A 19 -1.04 -9.05 -5.49
C ASN A 19 -0.38 -9.66 -4.24
N VAL A 20 -1.07 -10.52 -3.48
CA VAL A 20 -0.56 -11.20 -2.30
C VAL A 20 0.33 -12.40 -2.68
N GLY A 21 0.06 -13.05 -3.81
CA GLY A 21 0.74 -14.27 -4.24
C GLY A 21 2.05 -14.07 -5.01
N GLN A 22 2.25 -12.95 -5.72
CA GLN A 22 3.43 -12.78 -6.60
C GLN A 22 4.40 -11.65 -6.19
N ARG A 23 3.97 -10.65 -5.42
CA ARG A 23 4.86 -9.55 -4.98
C ARG A 23 5.65 -9.96 -3.73
N PRO A 24 6.96 -9.72 -3.67
CA PRO A 24 7.71 -9.78 -2.41
C PRO A 24 7.08 -8.87 -1.35
N ALA A 25 7.20 -9.23 -0.07
CA ALA A 25 6.59 -8.46 1.02
C ALA A 25 6.94 -6.95 1.04
N PRO A 26 8.19 -6.52 0.71
CA PRO A 26 8.51 -5.09 0.56
C PRO A 26 7.68 -4.37 -0.50
N ALA A 27 7.47 -5.00 -1.65
CA ALA A 27 6.66 -4.45 -2.72
C ALA A 27 5.18 -4.34 -2.33
N ARG A 28 4.64 -5.33 -1.59
CA ARG A 28 3.28 -5.24 -1.05
C ARG A 28 3.12 -4.10 -0.04
N LEU A 29 4.11 -3.91 0.85
CA LEU A 29 4.10 -2.80 1.79
C LEU A 29 4.11 -1.45 1.06
N ALA A 30 5.00 -1.28 0.08
CA ALA A 30 5.08 -0.05 -0.71
C ALA A 30 3.78 0.22 -1.49
N HIS A 31 3.15 -0.82 -2.03
CA HIS A 31 1.85 -0.73 -2.70
C HIS A 31 0.74 -0.22 -1.78
N VAL A 32 0.61 -0.78 -0.57
CA VAL A 32 -0.37 -0.32 0.42
C VAL A 32 -0.10 1.12 0.84
N MET A 33 1.18 1.48 1.03
CA MET A 33 1.58 2.84 1.39
C MET A 33 1.21 3.85 0.30
N ILE A 34 1.46 3.55 -0.97
CA ILE A 34 1.15 4.48 -2.05
C ILE A 34 -0.35 4.63 -2.24
N GLU A 35 -1.12 3.54 -2.17
CA GLU A 35 -2.58 3.58 -2.25
C GLU A 35 -3.18 4.44 -1.13
N LEU A 36 -2.68 4.27 0.10
CA LEU A 36 -3.08 5.09 1.24
C LEU A 36 -2.71 6.57 1.02
N ARG A 37 -1.50 6.86 0.54
CA ARG A 37 -1.06 8.23 0.23
C ARG A 37 -1.96 8.88 -0.82
N GLU A 38 -2.29 8.19 -1.90
CA GLU A 38 -3.17 8.73 -2.94
C GLU A 38 -4.57 9.01 -2.40
N ARG A 39 -5.14 8.11 -1.59
CA ARG A 39 -6.44 8.35 -0.92
C ARG A 39 -6.39 9.55 0.01
N LEU A 40 -5.33 9.70 0.80
CA LEU A 40 -5.15 10.85 1.70
C LEU A 40 -4.94 12.14 0.92
N ARG A 41 -4.29 12.09 -0.25
CA ARG A 41 -4.09 13.25 -1.13
C ARG A 41 -5.42 13.81 -1.62
N LEU A 42 -6.38 12.95 -1.98
CA LEU A 42 -7.72 13.37 -2.41
C LEU A 42 -8.48 14.19 -1.36
N ILE A 43 -8.18 13.99 -0.07
CA ILE A 43 -8.81 14.71 1.05
C ILE A 43 -7.87 15.74 1.70
N GLY A 44 -6.74 16.08 1.06
CA GLY A 44 -5.80 17.08 1.57
C GLY A 44 -5.07 16.69 2.86
N ARG A 45 -4.84 15.39 3.09
CA ARG A 45 -4.15 14.82 4.28
C ARG A 45 -2.73 14.34 4.00
N VAL A 46 -2.09 14.94 3.00
CA VAL A 46 -0.67 14.72 2.68
C VAL A 46 0.06 16.05 2.90
N GLU A 47 1.15 16.01 3.67
CA GLU A 47 1.99 17.16 3.99
C GLU A 47 3.35 17.00 3.30
N GLY A 48 3.54 17.63 2.14
CA GLY A 48 4.72 17.41 1.31
C GLY A 48 4.81 15.95 0.86
N ASP A 49 5.89 15.26 1.26
CA ASP A 49 6.11 13.84 0.98
C ASP A 49 5.69 12.91 2.13
N SER A 50 5.00 13.47 3.14
CA SER A 50 4.59 12.76 4.35
C SER A 50 3.09 12.54 4.46
N PHE A 51 2.70 11.42 5.05
CA PHE A 51 1.31 11.10 5.35
C PHE A 51 1.18 10.21 6.59
N GLU A 52 -0.01 10.21 7.19
CA GLU A 52 -0.28 9.40 8.38
C GLU A 52 -0.62 7.96 8.02
N MET A 53 0.06 7.03 8.68
CA MET A 53 -0.24 5.61 8.68
C MET A 53 -0.04 5.06 10.09
N PRO A 54 -1.01 5.31 11.00
CA PRO A 54 -0.91 4.96 12.42
C PRO A 54 -1.20 3.46 12.65
N LEU A 55 -0.53 2.59 11.90
CA LEU A 55 -0.67 1.14 12.00
C LEU A 55 0.48 0.54 12.81
N THR A 56 0.15 -0.42 13.68
CA THR A 56 1.15 -1.24 14.36
C THR A 56 1.78 -2.25 13.41
N GLN A 57 2.90 -2.85 13.81
CA GLN A 57 3.54 -3.92 13.03
C GLN A 57 2.66 -5.17 12.92
N GLU A 58 1.82 -5.42 13.93
CA GLU A 58 0.83 -6.50 13.90
C GLU A 58 -0.23 -6.24 12.84
N GLN A 59 -0.82 -5.04 12.83
CA GLN A 59 -1.82 -4.64 11.82
C GLN A 59 -1.23 -4.63 10.40
N ILE A 60 0.02 -4.19 10.24
CA ILE A 60 0.74 -4.28 8.97
C ILE A 60 0.94 -5.75 8.58
N GLY A 61 1.31 -6.62 9.53
CA GLY A 61 1.44 -8.06 9.28
C GLY A 61 0.14 -8.69 8.78
N GLU A 62 -0.97 -8.42 9.47
CA GLU A 62 -2.31 -8.87 9.09
C GLU A 62 -2.69 -8.39 7.68
N ALA A 63 -2.48 -7.10 7.38
CA ALA A 63 -2.79 -6.52 6.07
C ALA A 63 -1.96 -7.14 4.94
N LEU A 64 -0.72 -7.55 5.22
CA LEU A 64 0.22 -8.12 4.25
C LEU A 64 0.21 -9.65 4.19
N GLY A 65 -0.57 -10.33 5.05
CA GLY A 65 -0.61 -11.78 5.18
C GLY A 65 0.70 -12.38 5.70
N ILE A 66 1.44 -11.68 6.55
CA ILE A 66 2.72 -12.10 7.12
C ILE A 66 2.75 -11.92 8.64
N THR A 67 3.69 -12.56 9.32
CA THR A 67 3.84 -12.37 10.77
C THR A 67 4.31 -10.94 11.10
N ALA A 68 3.97 -10.45 12.29
CA ALA A 68 4.42 -9.14 12.77
C ALA A 68 5.96 -8.99 12.76
N VAL A 69 6.70 -10.08 13.06
CA VAL A 69 8.17 -10.11 13.00
C VAL A 69 8.66 -9.97 11.55
N HIS A 70 7.97 -10.59 10.59
CA HIS A 70 8.30 -10.41 9.16
C HIS A 70 7.97 -8.98 8.71
N ALA A 71 6.83 -8.41 9.11
CA ALA A 71 6.49 -7.02 8.86
C ALA A 71 7.56 -6.05 9.40
N ASN A 72 8.05 -6.27 10.62
CA ASN A 72 9.16 -5.49 11.18
C ASN A 72 10.41 -5.53 10.31
N ARG A 73 10.82 -6.72 9.82
CA ARG A 73 11.97 -6.88 8.93
C ARG A 73 11.77 -6.14 7.60
N VAL A 74 10.57 -6.22 7.03
CA VAL A 74 10.23 -5.54 5.78
C VAL A 74 10.27 -4.02 5.96
N ILE A 75 9.66 -3.49 7.02
CA ILE A 75 9.71 -2.04 7.34
C ILE A 75 11.17 -1.60 7.52
N LYS A 76 11.98 -2.39 8.23
CA LYS A 76 13.40 -2.09 8.43
C LYS A 76 14.16 -2.09 7.09
N GLN A 77 13.90 -3.06 6.22
CA GLN A 77 14.52 -3.14 4.90
C GLN A 77 14.24 -1.88 4.07
N VAL A 78 12.97 -1.51 3.89
CA VAL A 78 12.58 -0.34 3.08
C VAL A 78 13.17 0.96 3.65
N ARG A 79 13.28 1.06 4.99
CA ARG A 79 13.97 2.17 5.66
C ARG A 79 15.47 2.19 5.41
N GLN A 80 16.14 1.03 5.46
CA GLN A 80 17.58 0.91 5.23
C GLN A 80 17.97 1.19 3.79
N GLU A 81 17.08 0.88 2.84
CA GLU A 81 17.24 1.22 1.42
C GLU A 81 17.04 2.71 1.12
N GLY A 82 16.63 3.49 2.13
CA GLY A 82 16.41 4.94 2.03
C GLY A 82 15.21 5.30 1.17
N ILE A 83 14.21 4.42 1.08
CA ILE A 83 13.02 4.65 0.24
C ILE A 83 11.98 5.46 1.03
N VAL A 84 11.70 5.05 2.27
CA VAL A 84 10.82 5.77 3.18
C VAL A 84 11.41 5.84 4.58
N GLU A 85 11.05 6.89 5.31
CA GLU A 85 11.14 6.90 6.76
C GLU A 85 9.78 6.52 7.36
N PHE A 86 9.80 5.73 8.44
CA PHE A 86 8.62 5.42 9.23
C PHE A 86 8.90 5.80 10.68
N ASN A 87 8.15 6.79 11.20
CA ASN A 87 8.33 7.29 12.56
C ASN A 87 6.98 7.67 13.18
N ARG A 88 6.68 7.14 14.37
CA ARG A 88 5.49 7.52 15.17
C ARG A 88 4.16 7.54 14.38
N GLY A 89 3.93 6.54 13.51
CA GLY A 89 2.71 6.45 12.71
C GLY A 89 2.66 7.41 11.52
N ARG A 90 3.78 8.00 11.14
CA ARG A 90 3.93 8.84 9.95
C ARG A 90 4.96 8.20 9.02
N VAL A 91 4.63 8.22 7.73
CA VAL A 91 5.52 7.81 6.64
C VAL A 91 5.98 9.05 5.91
N THR A 92 7.27 9.15 5.62
CA THR A 92 7.86 10.18 4.75
C THR A 92 8.57 9.48 3.60
N VAL A 93 8.19 9.80 2.37
CA VAL A 93 8.87 9.26 1.19
C VAL A 93 10.18 10.03 0.98
N LEU A 94 11.30 9.31 0.91
CA LEU A 94 12.65 9.88 0.77
C LEU A 94 13.16 9.81 -0.67
N ASP A 95 12.75 8.79 -1.42
CA ASP A 95 13.06 8.60 -2.84
C ASP A 95 11.79 8.20 -3.58
N GLU A 96 11.12 9.19 -4.17
CA GLU A 96 9.83 8.99 -4.87
C GLU A 96 9.96 7.96 -6.01
N ARG A 97 11.07 7.99 -6.76
CA ARG A 97 11.28 7.07 -7.89
C ARG A 97 11.36 5.63 -7.40
N LYS A 98 12.21 5.35 -6.41
CA LYS A 98 12.32 3.99 -5.84
C LYS A 98 11.03 3.55 -5.17
N PHE A 99 10.30 4.47 -4.55
CA PHE A 99 9.03 4.16 -3.91
C PHE A 99 7.99 3.71 -4.92
N GLN A 100 7.86 4.43 -6.05
CA GLN A 100 6.98 4.06 -7.17
C GLN A 100 7.40 2.73 -7.81
N GLU A 101 8.69 2.53 -8.06
CA GLU A 101 9.23 1.28 -8.62
C GLU A 101 8.96 0.08 -7.71
N LEU A 102 9.19 0.23 -6.39
CA LEU A 102 8.94 -0.84 -5.42
C LEU A 102 7.45 -1.13 -5.26
N ALA A 103 6.61 -0.08 -5.28
CA ALA A 103 5.18 -0.22 -5.19
C ALA A 103 4.56 -0.85 -6.44
N ASP A 104 5.25 -0.77 -7.60
CA ASP A 104 4.77 -1.17 -8.92
C ASP A 104 3.28 -0.86 -9.07
N PHE A 105 2.97 0.43 -8.85
CA PHE A 105 1.63 0.95 -8.68
C PHE A 105 1.16 1.60 -9.98
N ASP A 106 0.01 1.14 -10.46
CA ASP A 106 -0.68 1.72 -11.60
C ASP A 106 -1.88 2.53 -11.12
N GLY A 107 -1.78 3.87 -11.23
CA GLY A 107 -2.83 4.79 -10.80
C GLY A 107 -4.19 4.59 -11.48
N ARG A 108 -4.25 3.83 -12.59
CA ARG A 108 -5.51 3.39 -13.21
C ARG A 108 -6.38 2.56 -12.27
N TYR A 109 -5.78 1.93 -11.26
CA TYR A 109 -6.49 1.21 -10.20
C TYR A 109 -7.42 2.09 -9.37
N LEU A 110 -7.07 3.37 -9.16
CA LEU A 110 -7.90 4.32 -8.40
C LEU A 110 -9.11 4.83 -9.19
N HIS A 111 -9.15 4.61 -10.51
CA HIS A 111 -10.27 4.96 -11.38
C HIS A 111 -11.34 3.85 -11.45
N GLN A 112 -11.73 3.31 -10.30
CA GLN A 112 -13.12 2.85 -10.12
C GLN A 112 -14.04 4.06 -9.94
N SER A 113 -14.01 4.99 -10.89
CA SER A 113 -15.10 5.94 -11.03
C SER A 113 -16.31 5.14 -11.50
N PRO A 114 -17.44 5.13 -10.76
CA PRO A 114 -18.70 4.74 -11.37
C PRO A 114 -18.94 5.78 -12.45
N THR A 115 -18.65 5.42 -13.69
CA THR A 115 -19.18 6.16 -14.83
C THR A 115 -20.69 6.00 -14.73
N LEU A 116 -21.36 7.15 -14.57
CA LEU A 116 -22.81 7.33 -14.53
C LEU A 116 -23.56 6.45 -15.53
#